data_AF-A0A6B0SHN9-F1
#
_entry.id   AF-A0A6B0SHN9-F1
#
_cell.length_a   1.000
_cell.length_b   1.000
_cell.length_c   1.000
_cell.angle_alpha   90.00
_cell.angle_beta   90.00
_cell.angle_gamma   90.00
#
_symmetry.space_group_name_H-M   'P 1'
#
loop_
_entity.id
_entity.type
_entity.pdbx_description
1 polymer ?
#
loop_
_entity_poly.entity_id
_entity_poly.type
_entity_poly.pdbx_seq_one_letter_code
_entity_poly.pdbx_strand_id
1 'polypeptide(L)'
;MTYLNVVEALQEFWQMKQSRGADLKNGALVVYEMVPANSPPYVCYVTLPGGSCFGSFQFCPTKAEARRSAAKIALMNSVFNEHPSRRITDEFIEKSVSEALASFNGNREEADNPNTGIGAFRFMLESNKGKSMLEFQELMTVFQLLHWNGSLKAMRERQCSRQEVLAHYSHRALDDDIRHQMALDWVSREQSVPGALSRELASTERELDEARLAGKELRFHKEKKDILMLAAGQLGNMHSSNC
;
A
#
# COMPACT_ATOMS: atom_id res chain seq x y z
N MET A 1 -6.14 -27.07 -26.04
CA MET A 1 -6.36 -26.16 -24.89
C MET A 1 -5.33 -25.05 -24.97
N THR A 2 -5.72 -23.88 -25.45
CA THR A 2 -4.89 -22.68 -25.41
C THR A 2 -4.73 -22.25 -23.96
N TYR A 3 -3.50 -22.30 -23.43
CA TYR A 3 -3.19 -21.77 -22.11
C TYR A 3 -3.59 -20.28 -22.09
N LEU A 4 -4.53 -19.89 -21.23
CA LEU A 4 -4.91 -18.49 -21.05
C LEU A 4 -3.66 -17.69 -20.67
N ASN A 5 -3.27 -16.72 -21.50
CA ASN A 5 -2.15 -15.85 -21.20
C ASN A 5 -2.58 -14.82 -20.14
N VAL A 6 -2.33 -15.13 -18.87
CA VAL A 6 -2.76 -14.32 -17.72
C VAL A 6 -2.19 -12.89 -17.74
N VAL A 7 -1.04 -12.67 -18.40
CA VAL A 7 -0.45 -11.33 -18.54
C VAL A 7 -1.28 -10.48 -19.49
N GLU A 8 -1.67 -11.04 -20.64
CA GLU A 8 -2.55 -10.38 -21.61
C GLU A 8 -3.95 -10.16 -21.02
N ALA A 9 -4.53 -11.19 -20.39
CA ALA A 9 -5.85 -11.08 -19.77
C ALA A 9 -5.92 -9.98 -18.69
N LEU A 10 -4.86 -9.79 -17.91
CA LEU A 10 -4.77 -8.69 -16.95
C LEU A 10 -4.72 -7.33 -17.65
N GLN A 11 -3.92 -7.19 -18.70
CA GLN A 11 -3.80 -5.94 -19.44
C GLN A 11 -5.12 -5.57 -20.13
N GLU A 12 -5.79 -6.56 -20.76
CA GLU A 12 -7.10 -6.40 -21.40
C GLU A 12 -8.18 -6.00 -20.39
N PHE A 13 -8.19 -6.63 -19.21
CA PHE A 13 -9.13 -6.29 -18.14
C PHE A 13 -9.06 -4.80 -17.78
N TRP A 14 -7.86 -4.27 -17.53
CA TRP A 14 -7.69 -2.86 -17.13
C TRP A 14 -7.94 -1.90 -18.30
N GLN A 15 -7.62 -2.27 -19.54
CA GLN A 15 -7.98 -1.49 -20.73
C GLN A 15 -9.50 -1.42 -20.93
N MET A 16 -10.20 -2.53 -20.77
CA MET A 16 -11.67 -2.58 -20.85
C MET A 16 -12.31 -1.73 -19.74
N LYS A 17 -11.72 -1.74 -18.53
CA LYS A 17 -12.18 -0.90 -17.43
C LYS A 17 -12.04 0.59 -17.75
N GLN A 18 -10.92 1.00 -18.35
CA GLN A 18 -10.72 2.37 -18.80
C GLN A 18 -11.68 2.77 -19.92
N SER A 19 -11.91 1.89 -20.91
CA SER A 19 -12.84 2.19 -22.02
C SER A 19 -14.29 2.33 -21.57
N ARG A 20 -14.65 1.76 -20.41
CA ARG A 20 -15.93 1.94 -19.73
C ARG A 20 -16.01 3.19 -18.85
N GLY A 21 -14.99 4.05 -18.88
CA GLY A 21 -15.00 5.34 -18.19
C GLY A 21 -14.50 5.29 -16.74
N ALA A 22 -13.76 4.25 -16.34
CA ALA A 22 -13.11 4.26 -15.03
C ALA A 22 -12.05 5.38 -14.98
N ASP A 23 -12.09 6.18 -13.91
CA ASP A 23 -11.10 7.22 -13.65
C ASP A 23 -9.80 6.61 -13.15
N LEU A 24 -8.88 6.34 -14.08
CA LEU A 24 -7.55 5.83 -13.80
C LEU A 24 -6.55 6.99 -13.90
N LYS A 25 -6.20 7.59 -12.77
CA LYS A 25 -5.30 8.77 -12.69
C LYS A 25 -4.00 8.64 -13.51
N ASN A 26 -3.49 7.41 -13.67
CA ASN A 26 -2.26 7.10 -14.44
C ASN A 26 -2.53 6.21 -15.68
N GLY A 27 -3.77 6.17 -16.17
CA GLY A 27 -4.21 5.29 -17.26
C GLY A 27 -4.33 3.81 -16.86
N ALA A 28 -4.62 2.94 -17.84
CA ALA A 28 -4.77 1.49 -17.64
C ALA A 28 -3.44 0.70 -17.65
N LEU A 29 -2.31 1.38 -17.43
CA LEU A 29 -1.02 0.73 -17.54
C LEU A 29 -0.78 -0.18 -16.34
N VAL A 30 -0.58 -1.47 -16.62
CA VAL A 30 -0.11 -2.44 -15.64
C VAL A 30 1.41 -2.48 -15.71
N VAL A 31 2.07 -2.09 -14.62
CA VAL A 31 3.54 -1.98 -14.56
C VAL A 31 4.11 -3.26 -13.97
N TYR A 32 5.13 -3.82 -14.61
CA TYR A 32 5.87 -4.98 -14.13
C TYR A 32 7.29 -4.59 -13.75
N GLU A 33 7.70 -4.93 -12.54
CA GLU A 33 9.04 -4.69 -12.01
C GLU A 33 9.72 -6.03 -11.74
N MET A 34 10.79 -6.33 -12.46
CA MET A 34 11.60 -7.53 -12.22
C MET A 34 12.71 -7.20 -11.22
N VAL A 35 12.79 -7.96 -10.13
CA VAL A 35 13.91 -7.84 -9.18
C VAL A 35 15.19 -8.31 -9.87
N PRO A 36 16.29 -7.54 -9.83
CA PRO A 36 17.57 -7.96 -10.39
C PRO A 36 18.08 -9.24 -9.72
N ALA A 37 18.28 -10.29 -10.50
CA ALA A 37 18.84 -11.56 -10.04
C ALA A 37 19.54 -12.29 -11.20
N ASN A 38 20.66 -12.95 -10.90
CA ASN A 38 21.45 -13.73 -11.85
C ASN A 38 21.09 -15.23 -11.83
N SER A 39 20.32 -15.67 -10.84
CA SER A 39 19.87 -17.05 -10.66
C SER A 39 18.48 -17.07 -10.01
N PRO A 40 17.71 -18.16 -10.17
CA PRO A 40 16.43 -18.31 -9.48
C PRO A 40 16.59 -18.40 -7.95
N PRO A 41 15.51 -18.13 -7.18
CA PRO A 41 14.17 -17.77 -7.64
C PRO A 41 14.08 -16.33 -8.16
N TYR A 42 13.43 -16.16 -9.32
CA TYR A 42 13.15 -14.82 -9.85
C TYR A 42 11.90 -14.23 -9.20
N VAL A 43 11.93 -12.93 -8.92
CA VAL A 43 10.79 -12.20 -8.35
C VAL A 43 10.32 -11.13 -9.32
N CYS A 44 9.00 -11.06 -9.51
CA CYS A 44 8.35 -10.00 -10.27
C CYS A 44 7.30 -9.36 -9.38
N TYR A 45 7.26 -8.03 -9.35
CA TYR A 45 6.14 -7.26 -8.83
C TYR A 45 5.28 -6.77 -10.00
N VAL A 46 4.00 -6.57 -9.73
CA VAL A 46 3.04 -5.97 -10.65
C VAL A 46 2.25 -4.90 -9.92
N THR A 47 2.26 -3.69 -10.46
CA THR A 47 1.50 -2.56 -9.95
C THR A 47 0.33 -2.29 -10.89
N LEU A 48 -0.87 -2.27 -10.32
CA LEU A 48 -2.12 -2.03 -11.02
C LEU A 48 -2.42 -0.52 -11.09
N PRO A 49 -3.25 -0.10 -12.05
CA PRO A 49 -3.85 1.23 -12.00
C PRO A 49 -4.52 1.48 -10.65
N GLY A 50 -4.21 2.62 -10.03
CA GLY A 50 -4.66 2.95 -8.68
C GLY A 50 -3.69 2.57 -7.56
N GLY A 51 -2.56 1.93 -7.87
CA GLY A 51 -1.43 1.78 -6.94
C GLY A 51 -1.26 0.40 -6.32
N SER A 52 -2.31 -0.42 -6.24
CA SER A 52 -2.22 -1.77 -5.65
C SER A 52 -1.11 -2.59 -6.30
N CYS A 53 -0.34 -3.30 -5.47
CA CYS A 53 0.86 -4.01 -5.87
C CYS A 53 0.78 -5.47 -5.42
N PHE A 54 1.16 -6.38 -6.31
CA PHE A 54 1.26 -7.80 -6.01
C PHE A 54 2.59 -8.35 -6.51
N GLY A 55 2.96 -9.54 -6.05
CA GLY A 55 4.22 -10.17 -6.44
C GLY A 55 4.05 -11.63 -6.78
N SER A 56 5.04 -12.18 -7.49
CA SER A 56 5.18 -13.63 -7.62
C SER A 56 5.23 -14.25 -6.23
N PHE A 57 4.36 -15.21 -5.94
CA PHE A 57 4.15 -15.75 -4.58
C PHE A 57 4.70 -17.18 -4.40
N GLN A 58 5.35 -17.73 -5.43
CA GLN A 58 5.90 -19.08 -5.43
C GLN A 58 7.32 -19.09 -6.01
N PHE A 59 8.02 -20.23 -5.87
CA PHE A 59 9.31 -20.43 -6.52
C PHE A 59 9.17 -20.33 -8.05
N CYS A 60 9.92 -19.41 -8.66
CA CYS A 60 9.87 -19.15 -10.10
C CYS A 60 11.27 -19.36 -10.72
N PRO A 61 11.52 -20.46 -11.46
CA PRO A 61 12.80 -20.76 -12.09
C PRO A 61 13.14 -19.86 -13.28
N THR A 62 12.17 -19.13 -13.84
CA THR A 62 12.39 -18.20 -14.96
C THR A 62 11.74 -16.83 -14.70
N LYS A 63 12.28 -15.77 -15.31
CA LYS A 63 11.68 -14.42 -15.25
C LYS A 63 10.26 -14.41 -15.81
N ALA A 64 9.99 -15.18 -16.86
CA ALA A 64 8.67 -15.30 -17.45
C ALA A 64 7.65 -15.95 -16.50
N GLU A 65 8.07 -16.95 -15.71
CA GLU A 65 7.23 -17.56 -14.69
C GLU A 65 6.94 -16.62 -13.52
N ALA A 66 7.94 -15.85 -13.08
CA ALA A 66 7.75 -14.82 -12.06
C ALA A 66 6.70 -13.78 -12.51
N ARG A 67 6.82 -13.29 -13.76
CA ARG A 67 5.85 -12.37 -14.34
C ARG A 67 4.44 -12.95 -14.42
N ARG A 68 4.29 -14.21 -14.86
CA ARG A 68 2.99 -14.90 -14.90
C ARG A 68 2.40 -15.12 -13.51
N SER A 69 3.24 -15.49 -12.54
CA SER A 69 2.82 -15.69 -11.14
C SER A 69 2.27 -14.38 -10.55
N ALA A 70 2.98 -13.27 -10.71
CA ALA A 70 2.52 -11.95 -10.28
C ALA A 70 1.22 -11.53 -11.00
N ALA A 71 1.14 -11.70 -12.33
CA ALA A 71 -0.05 -11.37 -13.10
C ALA A 71 -1.28 -12.19 -12.67
N LYS A 72 -1.11 -13.47 -12.33
CA LYS A 72 -2.20 -14.34 -11.89
C LYS A 72 -2.88 -13.79 -10.64
N ILE A 73 -2.11 -13.43 -9.62
CA ILE A 73 -2.68 -12.92 -8.37
C ILE A 73 -3.27 -11.52 -8.53
N ALA A 74 -2.64 -10.66 -9.34
CA ALA A 74 -3.18 -9.35 -9.67
C ALA A 74 -4.50 -9.45 -10.43
N LEU A 75 -4.62 -10.37 -11.41
CA LEU A 75 -5.85 -10.59 -12.17
C LEU A 75 -6.97 -11.13 -11.27
N MET A 76 -6.66 -12.10 -10.41
CA MET A 76 -7.63 -12.60 -9.43
C MET A 76 -8.16 -11.47 -8.55
N ASN A 77 -7.28 -10.63 -8.00
CA ASN A 77 -7.69 -9.48 -7.19
C ASN A 77 -8.46 -8.43 -7.99
N SER A 78 -8.06 -8.17 -9.24
CA SER A 78 -8.74 -7.20 -10.11
C SER A 78 -10.18 -7.62 -10.39
N VAL A 79 -10.39 -8.88 -10.82
CA VAL A 79 -11.72 -9.43 -11.11
C VAL A 79 -12.56 -9.53 -9.84
N PHE A 80 -11.97 -9.99 -8.75
CA PHE A 80 -12.70 -10.20 -7.50
C PHE A 80 -13.23 -8.90 -6.89
N ASN A 81 -12.48 -7.80 -7.01
CA ASN A 81 -12.88 -6.50 -6.48
C ASN A 81 -13.98 -5.79 -7.29
N GLU A 82 -14.28 -6.25 -8.51
CA GLU A 82 -15.45 -5.75 -9.27
C GLU A 82 -16.77 -6.33 -8.77
N HIS A 83 -16.73 -7.41 -7.99
CA HIS A 83 -17.95 -8.04 -7.51
C HIS A 83 -18.72 -7.08 -6.59
N PRO A 84 -20.05 -6.90 -6.76
CA PRO A 84 -20.83 -5.97 -5.94
C PRO A 84 -20.72 -6.21 -4.43
N SER A 85 -20.54 -7.46 -4.00
CA SER A 85 -20.32 -7.80 -2.58
C SER A 85 -18.96 -7.40 -2.01
N ARG A 86 -18.05 -6.85 -2.86
CA ARG A 86 -16.74 -6.31 -2.48
C ARG A 86 -16.70 -4.79 -2.43
N ARG A 87 -17.87 -4.16 -2.52
CA ARG A 87 -18.05 -2.74 -2.20
C ARG A 87 -18.21 -2.55 -0.70
N ILE A 88 -17.81 -1.39 -0.22
CA ILE A 88 -18.04 -0.99 1.18
C ILE A 88 -19.54 -0.75 1.36
N THR A 89 -20.20 -1.63 2.13
CA THR A 89 -21.61 -1.54 2.50
C THR A 89 -21.75 -1.25 4.00
N ASP A 90 -22.94 -0.84 4.44
CA ASP A 90 -23.22 -0.67 5.88
C ASP A 90 -22.97 -1.97 6.66
N GLU A 91 -23.37 -3.12 6.12
CA GLU A 91 -23.11 -4.43 6.72
C GLU A 91 -21.60 -4.71 6.86
N PHE A 92 -20.82 -4.37 5.83
CA PHE A 92 -19.37 -4.49 5.88
C PHE A 92 -18.76 -3.59 6.95
N ILE A 93 -19.23 -2.34 7.05
CA ILE A 93 -18.77 -1.37 8.05
C ILE A 93 -19.01 -1.90 9.46
N GLU A 94 -20.24 -2.32 9.77
CA GLU A 94 -20.58 -2.84 11.09
C GLU A 94 -19.73 -4.07 11.45
N LYS A 95 -19.54 -4.98 10.49
CA LYS A 95 -18.71 -6.16 10.69
C LYS A 95 -17.24 -5.79 10.94
N SER A 96 -16.64 -4.94 10.10
CA SER A 96 -15.23 -4.54 10.25
C SER A 96 -14.97 -3.75 11.52
N VAL A 97 -15.90 -2.90 11.94
CA VAL A 97 -15.80 -2.17 13.22
C VAL A 97 -15.90 -3.13 14.41
N SER A 98 -16.80 -4.11 14.36
CA SER A 98 -16.93 -5.15 15.38
C SER A 98 -15.66 -6.00 15.50
N GLU A 99 -15.07 -6.40 14.37
CA GLU A 99 -13.78 -7.14 14.35
C GLU A 99 -12.64 -6.30 14.94
N ALA A 100 -12.59 -4.99 14.66
CA ALA A 100 -11.61 -4.08 15.24
C ALA A 100 -11.79 -3.96 16.76
N LEU A 101 -13.02 -3.78 17.24
CA LEU A 101 -13.33 -3.73 18.67
C LEU A 101 -12.88 -5.00 19.39
N ALA A 102 -13.17 -6.17 18.82
CA ALA A 102 -12.75 -7.46 19.38
C ALA A 102 -11.22 -7.61 19.41
N SER A 103 -10.52 -7.09 18.40
CA SER A 103 -9.05 -7.20 18.31
C SER A 103 -8.32 -6.29 19.30
N PHE A 104 -8.93 -5.16 19.68
CA PHE A 104 -8.33 -4.15 20.56
C PHE A 104 -8.96 -4.11 21.96
N ASN A 105 -9.86 -5.04 22.29
CA ASN A 105 -10.67 -5.02 23.52
C ASN A 105 -11.40 -3.67 23.74
N GLY A 106 -11.84 -3.04 22.64
CA GLY A 106 -12.55 -1.76 22.68
C GLY A 106 -14.03 -1.92 22.99
N ASN A 107 -14.73 -0.81 23.27
CA ASN A 107 -16.17 -0.80 23.53
C ASN A 107 -16.95 -0.01 22.46
N ARG A 108 -18.29 -0.15 22.44
CA ARG A 108 -19.12 0.48 21.39
C ARG A 108 -19.05 2.01 21.40
N GLU A 109 -18.88 2.62 22.58
CA GLU A 109 -18.73 4.08 22.72
C GLU A 109 -17.46 4.59 22.04
N GLU A 110 -16.38 3.80 22.02
CA GLU A 110 -15.17 4.15 21.27
C GLU A 110 -15.42 4.18 19.77
N ALA A 111 -16.21 3.23 19.24
CA ALA A 111 -16.54 3.17 17.81
C ALA A 111 -17.42 4.34 17.35
N ASP A 112 -18.26 4.87 18.23
CA ASP A 112 -19.14 6.01 17.94
C ASP A 112 -18.44 7.37 18.15
N ASN A 113 -17.25 7.37 18.76
CA ASN A 113 -16.45 8.57 18.97
C ASN A 113 -15.38 8.75 17.87
N PRO A 114 -15.51 9.72 16.94
CA PRO A 114 -14.54 9.96 15.87
C PRO A 114 -13.14 10.38 16.38
N ASN A 115 -13.01 10.69 17.68
CA ASN A 115 -11.75 10.96 18.35
C ASN A 115 -11.08 9.69 18.92
N THR A 116 -11.49 8.49 18.54
CA THR A 116 -10.75 7.25 18.80
C THR A 116 -10.15 6.69 17.51
N GLY A 117 -9.28 5.69 17.62
CA GLY A 117 -8.77 4.99 16.43
C GLY A 117 -9.88 4.24 15.68
N ILE A 118 -10.79 3.60 16.44
CA ILE A 118 -11.89 2.80 15.88
C ILE A 118 -12.97 3.70 15.26
N GLY A 119 -13.32 4.81 15.91
CA GLY A 119 -14.28 5.76 15.34
C GLY A 119 -13.73 6.47 14.09
N ALA A 120 -12.43 6.79 14.05
CA ALA A 120 -11.79 7.28 12.82
C ALA A 120 -11.82 6.21 11.70
N PHE A 121 -11.59 4.95 12.02
CA PHE A 121 -11.70 3.84 11.07
C PHE A 121 -13.14 3.68 10.53
N ARG A 122 -14.15 3.72 11.40
CA ARG A 122 -15.57 3.74 11.00
C ARG A 122 -15.84 4.91 10.05
N PHE A 123 -15.46 6.12 10.44
CA PHE A 123 -15.68 7.33 9.62
C PHE A 123 -15.03 7.21 8.24
N MET A 124 -13.82 6.66 8.15
CA MET A 124 -13.15 6.41 6.86
C MET A 124 -13.94 5.44 5.99
N LEU A 125 -14.45 4.34 6.55
CA LEU A 125 -15.27 3.41 5.78
C LEU A 125 -16.60 4.05 5.35
N GLU A 126 -17.27 4.77 6.25
CA GLU A 126 -18.53 5.46 5.96
C GLU A 126 -18.38 6.51 4.83
N SER A 127 -17.27 7.24 4.83
CA SER A 127 -16.94 8.23 3.80
C SER A 127 -16.59 7.61 2.43
N ASN A 128 -16.38 6.28 2.39
CA ASN A 128 -16.02 5.54 1.19
C ASN A 128 -17.06 4.45 0.84
N LYS A 129 -18.29 4.55 1.37
CA LYS A 129 -19.39 3.65 0.99
C LYS A 129 -19.56 3.58 -0.52
N GLY A 130 -19.82 2.37 -1.02
CA GLY A 130 -19.98 2.09 -2.44
C GLY A 130 -18.66 1.95 -3.21
N LYS A 131 -17.51 2.41 -2.68
CA LYS A 131 -16.20 2.15 -3.31
C LYS A 131 -15.76 0.70 -3.12
N SER A 132 -14.92 0.22 -4.03
CA SER A 132 -14.25 -1.08 -3.93
C SER A 132 -13.17 -1.08 -2.84
N MET A 133 -12.80 -2.26 -2.35
CA MET A 133 -11.71 -2.40 -1.38
C MET A 133 -10.37 -1.89 -1.94
N LEU A 134 -10.09 -2.06 -3.24
CA LEU A 134 -8.86 -1.53 -3.86
C LEU A 134 -8.79 0.00 -3.79
N GLU A 135 -9.91 0.69 -4.05
CA GLU A 135 -9.97 2.15 -3.95
C GLU A 135 -9.78 2.63 -2.52
N PHE A 136 -10.32 1.89 -1.55
CA PHE A 136 -10.14 2.18 -0.13
C PHE A 136 -8.71 1.89 0.37
N GLN A 137 -8.05 0.88 -0.20
CA GLN A 137 -6.69 0.49 0.17
C GLN A 137 -5.65 1.58 -0.09
N GLU A 138 -5.82 2.40 -1.13
CA GLU A 138 -4.91 3.52 -1.39
C GLU A 138 -4.94 4.53 -0.23
N LEU A 139 -6.15 4.89 0.24
CA LEU A 139 -6.33 5.74 1.41
C LEU A 139 -5.72 5.11 2.67
N MET A 140 -5.98 3.82 2.89
CA MET A 140 -5.43 3.09 4.03
C MET A 140 -3.90 3.04 4.01
N THR A 141 -3.29 2.88 2.84
CA THR A 141 -1.83 2.87 2.67
C THR A 141 -1.22 4.20 3.14
N VAL A 142 -1.81 5.34 2.74
CA VAL A 142 -1.34 6.67 3.18
C VAL A 142 -1.38 6.78 4.70
N PHE A 143 -2.50 6.40 5.33
CA PHE A 143 -2.63 6.44 6.79
C PHE A 143 -1.68 5.48 7.51
N GLN A 144 -1.48 4.28 6.98
CA GLN A 144 -0.51 3.32 7.52
C GLN A 144 0.92 3.86 7.45
N LEU A 145 1.30 4.53 6.36
CA LEU A 145 2.61 5.17 6.22
C LEU A 145 2.78 6.35 7.18
N LEU A 146 1.77 7.22 7.29
CA LEU A 146 1.77 8.34 8.24
C LEU A 146 1.84 7.89 9.70
N HIS A 147 1.25 6.73 10.00
CA HIS A 147 1.36 6.10 11.31
C HIS A 147 2.77 5.57 11.53
N TRP A 148 3.28 4.77 10.59
CA TRP A 148 4.58 4.12 10.64
C TRP A 148 5.74 5.11 10.74
N ASN A 149 5.76 6.15 9.92
CA ASN A 149 6.79 7.19 9.97
C ASN A 149 6.58 8.17 11.14
N GLY A 150 5.52 8.02 11.94
CA GLY A 150 5.25 8.84 13.12
C GLY A 150 4.66 10.23 12.83
N SER A 151 4.35 10.59 11.58
CA SER A 151 3.70 11.87 11.27
C SER A 151 2.37 12.03 11.99
N LEU A 152 1.55 10.97 12.14
CA LEU A 152 0.30 11.05 12.90
C LEU A 152 0.55 11.39 14.38
N LYS A 153 1.63 10.86 14.97
CA LYS A 153 2.02 11.17 16.35
C LYS A 153 2.42 12.65 16.45
N ALA A 154 3.23 13.15 15.53
CA ALA A 154 3.67 14.55 15.51
C ALA A 154 2.50 15.53 15.30
N MET A 155 1.56 15.21 14.41
CA MET A 155 0.33 16.00 14.20
C MET A 155 -0.51 16.07 15.48
N ARG A 156 -0.68 14.93 16.18
CA ARG A 156 -1.37 14.89 17.47
C ARG A 156 -0.67 15.76 18.53
N GLU A 157 0.66 15.75 18.59
CA GLU A 157 1.44 16.60 19.52
C GLU A 157 1.28 18.10 19.21
N ARG A 158 1.05 18.45 17.94
CA ARG A 158 0.71 19.82 17.48
C ARG A 158 -0.76 20.17 17.61
N GLN A 159 -1.56 19.35 18.30
CA GLN A 159 -3.00 19.55 18.50
C GLN A 159 -3.82 19.53 17.20
N CYS A 160 -3.33 18.89 16.13
CA CYS A 160 -4.17 18.63 14.96
C CYS A 160 -5.26 17.62 15.33
N SER A 161 -6.51 17.96 15.03
CA SER A 161 -7.63 17.05 15.25
C SER A 161 -7.61 15.90 14.23
N ARG A 162 -8.18 14.74 14.60
CA ARG A 162 -8.31 13.63 13.66
C ARG A 162 -9.12 14.00 12.42
N GLN A 163 -10.15 14.83 12.59
CA GLN A 163 -11.01 15.27 11.48
C GLN A 163 -10.24 16.13 10.47
N GLU A 164 -9.39 17.05 10.92
CA GLU A 164 -8.54 17.84 10.03
C GLU A 164 -7.54 16.96 9.27
N VAL A 165 -6.91 16.00 9.96
CA VAL A 165 -6.00 15.05 9.32
C VAL A 165 -6.74 14.21 8.29
N LEU A 166 -7.93 13.69 8.64
CA LEU A 166 -8.78 12.93 7.73
C LEU A 166 -9.17 13.75 6.51
N ALA A 167 -9.62 14.99 6.69
CA ALA A 167 -9.98 15.89 5.59
C ALA A 167 -8.80 16.24 4.68
N HIS A 168 -7.58 16.35 5.24
CA HIS A 168 -6.38 16.66 4.46
C HIS A 168 -5.92 15.48 3.59
N TYR A 169 -5.97 14.26 4.12
CA TYR A 169 -5.43 13.08 3.42
C TYR A 169 -6.49 12.24 2.69
N SER A 170 -7.79 12.44 2.94
CA SER A 170 -8.89 11.67 2.33
C SER A 170 -8.91 11.66 0.79
N HIS A 171 -8.37 12.72 0.17
CA HIS A 171 -8.32 12.86 -1.29
C HIS A 171 -6.89 12.91 -1.84
N ARG A 172 -5.89 12.82 -0.97
CA ARG A 172 -4.48 12.97 -1.33
C ARG A 172 -3.88 11.61 -1.62
N ALA A 173 -3.42 11.42 -2.85
CA ALA A 173 -2.67 10.22 -3.22
C ALA A 173 -1.26 10.29 -2.63
N LEU A 174 -0.58 9.14 -2.55
CA LEU A 174 0.82 9.10 -2.16
C LEU A 174 1.70 9.69 -3.28
N ASP A 175 2.01 10.97 -3.15
CA ASP A 175 2.80 11.76 -4.08
C ASP A 175 4.29 11.81 -3.68
N ASP A 176 5.13 12.38 -4.54
CA ASP A 176 6.57 12.47 -4.31
C ASP A 176 6.92 13.39 -3.15
N ASP A 177 6.10 14.41 -2.89
CA ASP A 177 6.28 15.33 -1.75
C ASP A 177 6.12 14.59 -0.42
N ILE A 178 5.08 13.77 -0.28
CA ILE A 178 4.87 12.94 0.91
C ILE A 178 6.04 11.96 1.07
N ARG A 179 6.45 11.27 0.01
CA ARG A 179 7.60 10.34 0.07
C ARG A 179 8.88 11.05 0.50
N HIS A 180 9.14 12.23 -0.07
CA HIS A 180 10.33 13.02 0.23
C HIS A 180 10.31 13.50 1.69
N GLN A 181 9.18 14.01 2.17
CA GLN A 181 9.03 14.42 3.57
C GLN A 181 9.26 13.26 4.54
N MET A 182 8.68 12.08 4.25
CA MET A 182 8.91 10.89 5.06
C MET A 182 10.37 10.43 5.02
N ALA A 183 11.04 10.55 3.86
CA ALA A 183 12.45 10.22 3.75
C ALA A 183 13.32 11.17 4.59
N LEU A 184 13.04 12.47 4.59
CA LEU A 184 13.74 13.45 5.46
C LEU A 184 13.57 13.13 6.95
N ASP A 185 12.38 12.69 7.37
CA ASP A 185 12.14 12.25 8.74
C ASP A 185 13.05 11.05 9.10
N TRP A 186 13.23 10.11 8.17
CA TRP A 186 14.14 8.97 8.34
C TRP A 186 15.62 9.36 8.35
N VAL A 187 16.03 10.32 7.53
CA VAL A 187 17.39 10.91 7.57
C VAL A 187 17.66 11.51 8.95
N SER A 188 16.73 12.30 9.49
CA SER A 188 16.84 12.89 10.82
C SER A 188 16.92 11.84 11.94
N ARG A 189 16.14 10.75 11.81
CA ARG A 189 16.20 9.61 12.74
C ARG A 189 17.54 8.90 12.71
N GLU A 190 18.13 8.70 11.54
CA GLU A 190 19.45 8.08 11.41
C GLU A 190 20.55 8.94 12.07
N GLN A 191 20.47 10.26 11.93
CA GLN A 191 21.38 11.20 12.61
C GLN A 191 21.25 11.14 14.13
N SER A 192 20.03 10.97 14.63
CA SER A 192 19.73 10.89 16.07
C SER A 192 20.07 9.52 16.66
N VAL A 193 19.81 8.45 15.90
CA VAL A 193 19.98 7.06 16.32
C VAL A 193 20.65 6.30 15.17
N PRO A 194 22.00 6.20 15.17
CA PRO A 194 22.73 5.48 14.13
C PRO A 194 22.25 4.04 13.93
N GLY A 195 22.14 3.65 12.66
CA GLY A 195 21.64 2.36 12.19
C GLY A 195 20.11 2.18 12.29
N ALA A 196 19.35 3.22 12.63
CA ALA A 196 17.88 3.12 12.63
C ALA A 196 17.33 2.84 11.24
N LEU A 197 17.87 3.51 10.22
CA LEU A 197 17.46 3.35 8.83
C LEU A 197 17.76 1.94 8.30
N SER A 198 18.97 1.43 8.54
CA SER A 198 19.37 0.10 8.07
C SER A 198 18.59 -1.02 8.76
N ARG A 199 18.29 -0.88 10.06
CA ARG A 199 17.43 -1.82 10.80
C ARG A 199 16.01 -1.82 10.27
N GLU A 200 15.43 -0.65 10.03
CA GLU A 200 14.06 -0.56 9.49
C GLU A 200 13.98 -1.09 8.06
N LEU A 201 14.98 -0.81 7.22
CA LEU A 201 15.04 -1.35 5.86
C LEU A 201 15.09 -2.88 5.88
N ALA A 202 15.94 -3.48 6.72
CA ALA A 202 16.00 -4.92 6.87
C ALA A 202 14.68 -5.52 7.39
N SER A 203 13.96 -4.84 8.31
CA SER A 203 12.63 -5.29 8.76
C SER A 203 11.63 -5.24 7.61
N THR A 204 11.59 -4.12 6.89
CA THR A 204 10.68 -3.88 5.78
C THR A 204 10.88 -4.89 4.65
N GLU A 205 12.12 -5.26 4.34
CA GLU A 205 12.41 -6.26 3.30
C GLU A 205 11.92 -7.65 3.69
N ARG A 206 12.06 -8.05 4.96
CA ARG A 206 11.51 -9.32 5.46
C ARG A 206 9.97 -9.32 5.42
N GLU A 207 9.35 -8.25 5.92
CA GLU A 207 7.88 -8.09 5.89
C GLU A 207 7.34 -8.13 4.46
N LEU A 208 8.02 -7.46 3.51
CA LEU A 208 7.66 -7.49 2.09
C LEU A 208 7.73 -8.90 1.52
N ASP A 209 8.78 -9.66 1.86
CA ASP A 209 8.95 -11.02 1.36
C ASP A 209 7.90 -11.98 1.92
N GLU A 210 7.64 -11.90 3.23
CA GLU A 210 6.59 -12.67 3.90
C GLU A 210 5.20 -12.36 3.32
N ALA A 211 4.88 -11.08 3.15
CA ALA A 211 3.63 -10.65 2.54
C ALA A 211 3.50 -11.14 1.08
N ARG A 212 4.60 -11.07 0.31
CA ARG A 212 4.66 -11.56 -1.07
C ARG A 212 4.40 -13.06 -1.15
N LEU A 213 5.07 -13.86 -0.32
CA LEU A 213 4.89 -15.31 -0.29
C LEU A 213 3.48 -15.71 0.19
N ALA A 214 2.86 -14.90 1.05
CA ALA A 214 1.46 -15.05 1.46
C ALA A 214 0.45 -14.58 0.40
N GLY A 215 0.90 -14.05 -0.74
CA GLY A 215 0.03 -13.53 -1.79
C GLY A 215 -0.79 -12.30 -1.37
N LYS A 216 -0.28 -11.52 -0.43
CA LYS A 216 -0.95 -10.30 0.06
C LYS A 216 -0.75 -9.14 -0.92
N GLU A 217 -1.56 -8.10 -0.73
CA GLU A 217 -1.32 -6.77 -1.28
C GLU A 217 -0.01 -6.21 -0.69
N LEU A 218 0.85 -5.62 -1.53
CA LEU A 218 2.23 -5.26 -1.19
C LEU A 218 2.52 -3.76 -1.22
N ARG A 219 1.54 -2.92 -1.58
CA ARG A 219 1.74 -1.48 -1.79
C ARG A 219 2.35 -0.81 -0.58
N PHE A 220 1.81 -1.07 0.61
CA PHE A 220 2.36 -0.53 1.87
C PHE A 220 3.83 -0.89 2.08
N HIS A 221 4.19 -2.17 1.93
CA HIS A 221 5.56 -2.64 2.14
C HIS A 221 6.54 -2.11 1.08
N LYS A 222 6.09 -2.01 -0.17
CA LYS A 222 6.88 -1.42 -1.27
C LYS A 222 7.14 0.07 -1.03
N GLU A 223 6.12 0.83 -0.65
CA GLU A 223 6.27 2.25 -0.37
C GLU A 223 7.14 2.50 0.86
N LYS A 224 7.03 1.69 1.93
CA LYS A 224 8.00 1.72 3.04
C LYS A 224 9.43 1.56 2.52
N LYS A 225 9.68 0.53 1.69
CA LYS A 225 11.01 0.25 1.15
C LYS A 225 11.52 1.42 0.31
N ASP A 226 10.70 1.95 -0.59
CA ASP A 226 11.08 3.02 -1.51
C ASP A 226 11.41 4.32 -0.76
N ILE A 227 10.63 4.66 0.29
CA ILE A 227 10.91 5.80 1.18
C ILE A 227 12.25 5.63 1.93
N LEU A 228 12.52 4.44 2.47
CA LEU A 228 13.77 4.16 3.19
C LEU A 228 14.98 4.20 2.23
N MET A 229 14.83 3.68 1.02
CA MET A 229 15.87 3.75 -0.02
C MET A 229 16.12 5.19 -0.47
N LEU A 230 15.06 6.01 -0.57
CA LEU A 230 15.18 7.44 -0.85
C LEU A 230 15.98 8.15 0.27
N ALA A 231 15.68 7.86 1.54
CA ALA A 231 16.42 8.40 2.68
C ALA A 231 17.90 7.97 2.66
N ALA A 232 18.19 6.70 2.35
CA ALA A 232 19.55 6.19 2.26
C ALA A 232 20.35 6.87 1.13
N GLY A 233 19.72 7.11 -0.03
CA GLY A 233 20.32 7.84 -1.14
C GLY A 233 20.66 9.29 -0.80
N GLN A 234 19.79 9.97 -0.03
CA GLN A 234 20.06 11.34 0.43
C GLN A 234 21.28 11.40 1.36
N LEU A 235 21.43 10.42 2.28
CA LEU A 235 22.61 10.33 3.13
C LEU A 235 23.90 10.10 2.33
N GLY A 236 23.86 9.23 1.31
CA GLY A 236 25.00 8.99 0.43
C GLY A 236 25.47 10.24 -0.31
N ASN A 237 24.52 11.06 -0.79
CA ASN A 237 24.80 12.33 -1.46
C ASN A 237 25.32 13.42 -0.49
N MET A 238 24.86 13.41 0.77
CA MET A 238 25.37 14.33 1.79
C MET A 238 26.82 14.00 2.19
N HIS A 239 27.19 12.71 2.22
CA HIS A 239 28.56 12.30 2.51
C HIS A 239 29.53 12.64 1.38
N SER A 240 29.10 12.54 0.11
CA SER A 240 29.93 12.92 -1.03
C SER A 240 30.09 14.45 -1.20
N SER A 241 29.18 15.25 -0.65
CA SER A 241 29.25 16.72 -0.71
C SER A 241 30.10 17.33 0.41
N ASN A 242 30.49 16.54 1.42
CA ASN A 242 31.28 16.96 2.57
C ASN A 242 32.75 16.44 2.53
N CYS A 243 33.20 15.93 1.38
CA CYS A 243 34.57 15.52 1.11
C CYS A 243 35.21 16.39 0.03
#